data_AF-A0A5Q4ZSH1-F1
#
_entry.id   AF-A0A5Q4ZSH1-F1
#
_cell.length_a   1.000
_cell.length_b   1.000
_cell.length_c   1.000
_cell.angle_alpha   90.00
_cell.angle_beta   90.00
_cell.angle_gamma   90.00
#
_symmetry.space_group_name_H-M   'P 1'
#
loop_
_entity.id
_entity.type
_entity.pdbx_description
1 polymer ?
#
loop_
_entity_poly.entity_id
_entity_poly.type
_entity_poly.pdbx_seq_one_letter_code
_entity_poly.pdbx_strand_id
1 'polypeptide(L)'
;MSEANNAAMCGSKKDAKNPAAACPVKFGVIDIIPVRYAIDDMDNEEKEQKHPLLDTHKGHGFFDVAHSKYTLRQLRDGWLYVYSNKDKTFHEYQVKGTQFIKMDWGSNEADKAPEERGQAGEAKSCLSYSKNDMVTISFSHQRWTWRLCEHMRSNTQCRNEWMRTVDLKTYSNTLEIEHGGGMRDFVHAVADIGTPKPSDVLFEKTCSPLKDDDPSDDGFISLPIRKPY
;
A
#
# COMPACT_ATOMS: atom_id res chain seq x y z
N MET A 1 64.64 40.43 -1.44
CA MET A 1 64.02 40.05 -0.15
C MET A 1 62.51 39.99 -0.37
N SER A 2 61.95 38.77 -0.43
CA SER A 2 60.53 38.36 -0.44
C SER A 2 59.68 38.89 -1.62
N GLU A 3 59.38 38.18 -2.73
CA GLU A 3 59.14 36.75 -3.00
C GLU A 3 58.25 36.02 -1.97
N ALA A 4 56.95 35.90 -2.30
CA ALA A 4 56.11 34.82 -1.76
C ALA A 4 54.77 34.56 -2.50
N ASN A 5 54.21 35.44 -3.34
CA ASN A 5 52.87 35.18 -3.91
C ASN A 5 52.73 35.21 -5.45
N ASN A 6 53.84 35.23 -6.19
CA ASN A 6 53.83 34.84 -7.60
C ASN A 6 54.24 33.37 -7.73
N ALA A 7 53.28 32.45 -7.63
CA ALA A 7 53.45 31.08 -8.09
C ALA A 7 52.10 30.48 -8.54
N ALA A 8 52.13 29.93 -9.76
CA ALA A 8 51.19 28.99 -10.36
C ALA A 8 49.77 29.52 -10.67
N MET A 9 49.52 30.16 -11.82
CA MET A 9 49.34 29.54 -13.16
C MET A 9 48.41 28.31 -13.20
N CYS A 10 47.32 28.47 -13.95
CA CYS A 10 46.86 27.60 -15.03
C CYS A 10 46.81 26.08 -14.76
N GLY A 11 45.60 25.51 -14.67
CA GLY A 11 45.42 24.05 -14.71
C GLY A 11 43.95 23.62 -14.65
N SER A 12 43.53 22.85 -15.65
CA SER A 12 42.15 22.50 -16.01
C SER A 12 41.38 21.53 -15.09
N LYS A 13 40.04 21.61 -15.23
CA LYS A 13 38.94 20.66 -14.94
C LYS A 13 39.28 19.22 -14.48
N LYS A 14 38.55 18.77 -13.44
CA LYS A 14 38.10 17.40 -13.03
C LYS A 14 38.19 17.34 -11.49
N ASP A 15 37.19 17.01 -10.68
CA ASP A 15 35.96 16.25 -10.83
C ASP A 15 34.90 16.79 -9.85
N ALA A 16 33.65 16.92 -10.30
CA ALA A 16 32.51 17.03 -9.40
C ALA A 16 32.24 15.65 -8.78
N LYS A 17 33.01 15.27 -7.75
CA LYS A 17 32.64 14.14 -6.89
C LYS A 17 31.79 14.67 -5.75
N ASN A 18 30.50 14.76 -6.02
CA ASN A 18 29.47 14.93 -4.99
C ASN A 18 29.07 13.54 -4.48
N PRO A 19 29.30 13.16 -3.20
CA PRO A 19 28.61 12.07 -2.58
C PRO A 19 27.54 12.62 -1.61
N ALA A 20 26.82 13.67 -1.98
CA ALA A 20 25.50 13.91 -1.42
C ALA A 20 24.49 13.10 -2.23
N ALA A 21 24.50 11.78 -2.05
CA ALA A 21 23.28 11.00 -2.19
C ALA A 21 22.35 11.52 -1.08
N ALA A 22 21.62 12.59 -1.38
CA ALA A 22 20.64 13.14 -0.47
C ALA A 22 19.62 12.04 -0.21
N CYS A 23 19.66 11.48 1.01
CA CYS A 23 18.64 10.57 1.50
C CYS A 23 17.27 11.21 1.19
N PRO A 24 16.36 10.52 0.46
CA PRO A 24 15.06 11.08 0.09
C PRO A 24 14.21 11.54 1.28
N VAL A 25 14.57 11.10 2.50
CA VAL A 25 13.81 11.28 3.76
C VAL A 25 14.27 12.51 4.58
N LYS A 26 14.72 13.58 3.89
CA LYS A 26 15.08 14.86 4.54
C LYS A 26 13.87 15.69 4.95
N PHE A 27 12.70 15.41 4.41
CA PHE A 27 11.43 15.97 4.87
C PHE A 27 10.94 15.12 6.06
N GLY A 28 10.43 15.74 7.13
CA GLY A 28 10.04 15.05 8.37
C GLY A 28 8.86 14.07 8.25
N VAL A 29 8.48 13.74 7.01
CA VAL A 29 7.29 13.03 6.57
C VAL A 29 7.71 11.99 5.53
N ILE A 30 7.04 10.85 5.53
CA ILE A 30 7.13 9.80 4.51
C ILE A 30 5.75 9.65 3.89
N ASP A 31 5.73 9.62 2.56
CA ASP A 31 4.54 9.33 1.78
C ASP A 31 4.45 7.82 1.52
N ILE A 32 3.26 7.28 1.75
CA ILE A 32 2.94 5.85 1.65
C ILE A 32 1.91 5.68 0.54
N ILE A 33 2.16 4.76 -0.39
CA ILE A 33 1.17 4.30 -1.36
C ILE A 33 0.85 2.83 -1.06
N PRO A 34 -0.26 2.55 -0.36
CA PRO A 34 -0.70 1.18 -0.12
C PRO A 34 -0.99 0.44 -1.43
N VAL A 35 -0.54 -0.80 -1.51
CA VAL A 35 -0.80 -1.78 -2.58
C VAL A 35 -1.25 -3.09 -1.96
N ARG A 36 -1.72 -4.04 -2.78
CA ARG A 36 -2.08 -5.38 -2.32
C ARG A 36 -1.26 -6.46 -3.01
N TYR A 37 -1.09 -7.58 -2.30
CA TYR A 37 -0.76 -8.84 -2.95
C TYR A 37 -1.94 -9.31 -3.81
N ALA A 38 -1.63 -9.87 -4.96
CA ALA A 38 -2.57 -10.56 -5.84
C ALA A 38 -1.92 -11.83 -6.37
N ILE A 39 -2.74 -12.81 -6.77
CA ILE A 39 -2.24 -13.94 -7.54
C ILE A 39 -1.89 -13.44 -8.93
N ASP A 40 -0.69 -13.76 -9.39
CA ASP A 40 -0.23 -13.33 -10.70
C ASP A 40 -0.78 -14.22 -11.81
N ASP A 41 -0.87 -13.63 -12.99
CA ASP A 41 -1.15 -14.35 -14.20
C ASP A 41 0.13 -15.09 -14.63
N MET A 42 -0.02 -16.38 -14.95
CA MET A 42 1.05 -17.20 -15.50
C MET A 42 0.93 -17.22 -17.02
N ASP A 43 2.06 -17.23 -17.73
CA ASP A 43 2.04 -17.55 -19.15
C ASP A 43 1.66 -19.03 -19.32
N ASN A 44 0.64 -19.32 -20.14
CA ASN A 44 0.17 -20.69 -20.35
C ASN A 44 1.17 -21.52 -21.15
N GLU A 45 2.04 -20.90 -21.94
CA GLU A 45 3.02 -21.59 -22.77
C GLU A 45 4.33 -21.85 -22.01
N GLU A 46 4.82 -20.84 -21.29
CA GLU A 46 6.14 -20.90 -20.62
C GLU A 46 6.05 -21.16 -19.10
N LYS A 47 4.86 -21.10 -18.49
CA LYS A 47 4.64 -21.14 -17.03
C LYS A 47 5.47 -20.10 -16.27
N GLU A 48 5.82 -19.01 -16.94
CA GLU A 48 6.53 -17.89 -16.33
C GLU A 48 5.55 -16.87 -15.75
N GLN A 49 5.99 -16.21 -14.70
CA GLN A 49 5.21 -15.20 -14.00
C GLN A 49 5.27 -13.87 -14.76
N LYS A 50 4.12 -13.21 -15.01
CA LYS A 50 4.09 -11.96 -15.80
C LYS A 50 4.59 -10.73 -15.04
N HIS A 51 4.31 -10.65 -13.75
CA HIS A 51 4.62 -9.51 -12.90
C HIS A 51 5.27 -9.99 -11.58
N PRO A 52 6.48 -10.59 -11.65
CA PRO A 52 7.16 -11.11 -10.47
C PRO A 52 7.41 -10.02 -9.43
N LEU A 53 7.33 -10.41 -8.16
CA LEU A 53 7.89 -9.60 -7.08
C LEU A 53 9.38 -9.42 -7.33
N LEU A 54 9.91 -8.23 -7.02
CA LEU A 54 11.35 -7.99 -7.11
C LEU A 54 12.10 -8.94 -6.18
N ASP A 55 13.30 -9.35 -6.57
CA ASP A 55 14.16 -10.23 -5.73
C ASP A 55 14.49 -9.61 -4.36
N THR A 56 14.46 -8.28 -4.28
CA THR A 56 14.68 -7.51 -3.05
C THR A 56 13.42 -7.39 -2.18
N HIS A 57 12.26 -7.82 -2.67
CA HIS A 57 10.99 -7.73 -1.95
C HIS A 57 11.00 -8.61 -0.71
N LYS A 58 10.73 -8.00 0.44
CA LYS A 58 10.62 -8.70 1.72
C LYS A 58 9.16 -8.89 2.08
N GLY A 59 8.77 -10.11 2.43
CA GLY A 59 7.41 -10.46 2.84
C GLY A 59 6.69 -11.31 1.80
N HIS A 60 5.53 -11.82 2.20
CA HIS A 60 4.73 -12.77 1.44
C HIS A 60 3.24 -12.42 1.53
N GLY A 61 2.47 -12.95 0.59
CA GLY A 61 1.01 -12.90 0.67
C GLY A 61 0.48 -13.75 1.82
N PHE A 62 -0.80 -13.57 2.15
CA PHE A 62 -1.38 -14.16 3.36
C PHE A 62 -1.50 -15.69 3.31
N PHE A 63 -1.72 -16.27 2.13
CA PHE A 63 -1.88 -17.71 1.93
C PHE A 63 -0.66 -18.32 1.26
N ASP A 64 -0.31 -19.55 1.64
CA ASP A 64 0.62 -20.37 0.88
C ASP A 64 -0.03 -20.85 -0.42
N VAL A 65 0.59 -20.51 -1.55
CA VAL A 65 0.08 -20.82 -2.88
C VAL A 65 1.00 -21.82 -3.59
N ALA A 66 0.51 -23.04 -3.81
CA ALA A 66 1.30 -24.14 -4.37
C ALA A 66 1.48 -24.06 -5.89
N HIS A 67 0.48 -23.54 -6.60
CA HIS A 67 0.40 -23.58 -8.07
C HIS A 67 0.38 -22.19 -8.71
N SER A 68 0.66 -21.15 -7.94
CA SER A 68 0.67 -19.77 -8.41
C SER A 68 1.71 -18.97 -7.65
N LYS A 69 1.98 -17.75 -8.11
CA LYS A 69 2.89 -16.82 -7.45
C LYS A 69 2.19 -15.51 -7.16
N TYR A 70 2.69 -14.78 -6.18
CA TYR A 70 2.17 -13.47 -5.85
C TYR A 70 2.80 -12.39 -6.72
N THR A 71 2.03 -11.35 -7.00
CA THR A 71 2.45 -10.07 -7.54
C THR A 71 1.91 -8.93 -6.66
N LEU A 72 2.36 -7.70 -6.89
CA LEU A 72 1.75 -6.49 -6.30
C LEU A 72 0.82 -5.81 -7.29
N ARG A 73 -0.32 -5.35 -6.80
CA ARG A 73 -1.33 -4.62 -7.57
C ARG A 73 -1.85 -3.42 -6.80
N GLN A 74 -2.37 -2.43 -7.52
CA GLN A 74 -2.97 -1.26 -6.90
C GLN A 74 -4.16 -1.67 -6.01
N LEU A 75 -4.41 -0.94 -4.92
CA LEU A 75 -5.63 -1.13 -4.14
C LEU A 75 -6.90 -0.92 -4.98
N ARG A 76 -7.97 -1.61 -4.58
CA ARG A 76 -9.31 -1.45 -5.17
C ARG A 76 -10.03 -0.31 -4.47
N ASP A 77 -11.08 0.15 -5.11
CA ASP A 77 -12.09 0.97 -4.45
C ASP A 77 -12.57 0.26 -3.18
N GLY A 78 -12.66 1.02 -2.10
CA GLY A 78 -12.90 0.48 -0.77
C GLY A 78 -12.48 1.46 0.31
N TRP A 79 -12.00 0.91 1.43
CA TRP A 79 -11.76 1.65 2.65
C TRP A 79 -10.42 1.26 3.26
N LEU A 80 -9.68 2.28 3.70
CA LEU A 80 -8.40 2.13 4.33
C LEU A 80 -8.41 2.78 5.71
N TYR A 81 -7.82 2.08 6.67
CA TYR A 81 -7.78 2.47 8.08
C TYR A 81 -6.33 2.56 8.51
N VAL A 82 -5.95 3.67 9.13
CA VAL A 82 -4.58 3.90 9.58
C VAL A 82 -4.55 4.44 10.99
N TYR A 83 -3.89 3.75 11.91
CA TYR A 83 -3.60 4.27 13.24
C TYR A 83 -2.16 4.78 13.31
N SER A 84 -1.98 6.04 13.69
CA SER A 84 -0.68 6.64 14.01
C SER A 84 -0.33 6.37 15.47
N ASN A 85 0.78 5.68 15.72
CA ASN A 85 1.24 5.49 17.10
C ASN A 85 1.86 6.75 17.69
N LYS A 86 2.42 7.64 16.88
CA LYS A 86 2.99 8.91 17.32
C LYS A 86 1.89 9.89 17.74
N ASP A 87 0.91 10.12 16.87
CA ASP A 87 -0.12 11.13 17.08
C ASP A 87 -1.34 10.59 17.85
N LYS A 88 -1.40 9.26 18.06
CA LYS A 88 -2.52 8.55 18.73
C LYS A 88 -3.86 8.80 18.06
N THR A 89 -3.84 8.96 16.73
CA THR A 89 -5.03 9.17 15.91
C THR A 89 -5.34 7.95 15.07
N PHE A 90 -6.63 7.75 14.81
CA PHE A 90 -7.12 6.74 13.88
C PHE A 90 -7.77 7.47 12.70
N HIS A 91 -7.26 7.21 11.50
CA HIS A 91 -7.72 7.84 10.27
C HIS A 91 -8.46 6.82 9.41
N GLU A 92 -9.56 7.26 8.83
CA GLU A 92 -10.33 6.52 7.84
C GLU A 92 -10.19 7.22 6.49
N TYR A 93 -9.97 6.44 5.43
CA TYR A 93 -9.90 6.92 4.06
C TYR A 93 -10.81 6.08 3.18
N GLN A 94 -11.48 6.72 2.24
CA GLN A 94 -12.08 6.04 1.10
C GLN A 94 -11.05 5.98 -0.03
N VAL A 95 -10.88 4.79 -0.59
CA VAL A 95 -10.06 4.56 -1.78
C VAL A 95 -10.98 4.65 -2.99
N LYS A 96 -10.64 5.53 -3.94
CA LYS A 96 -11.30 5.66 -5.25
C LYS A 96 -10.25 5.79 -6.34
N GLY A 97 -10.08 4.77 -7.16
CA GLY A 97 -9.00 4.68 -8.13
C GLY A 97 -7.64 4.86 -7.45
N THR A 98 -6.92 5.92 -7.82
CA THR A 98 -5.59 6.27 -7.27
C THR A 98 -5.66 7.27 -6.11
N GLN A 99 -6.86 7.66 -5.68
CA GLN A 99 -7.06 8.68 -4.64
C GLN A 99 -7.44 8.06 -3.30
N PHE A 100 -6.82 8.60 -2.25
CA PHE A 100 -7.14 8.37 -0.85
C PHE A 100 -7.85 9.62 -0.32
N ILE A 101 -9.16 9.52 -0.13
CA ILE A 101 -10.02 10.61 0.35
C ILE A 101 -10.15 10.44 1.85
N LYS A 102 -9.58 11.35 2.64
CA LYS A 102 -9.69 11.27 4.11
C LYS A 102 -11.12 11.55 4.55
N MET A 103 -11.64 10.77 5.48
CA MET A 103 -12.93 11.03 6.12
C MET A 103 -12.73 11.76 7.44
N ASP A 104 -13.23 12.98 7.50
CA ASP A 104 -13.22 13.79 8.71
C ASP A 104 -14.46 13.47 9.54
N TRP A 105 -14.25 12.87 10.72
CA TRP A 105 -15.32 12.49 11.63
C TRP A 105 -15.85 13.70 12.42
N GLY A 106 -17.18 13.78 12.55
CA GLY A 106 -17.89 14.66 13.46
C GLY A 106 -18.08 14.04 14.85
N SER A 107 -18.89 14.70 15.67
CA SER A 107 -19.11 14.33 17.08
C SER A 107 -20.11 13.19 17.30
N ASN A 108 -20.92 12.83 16.29
CA ASN A 108 -22.05 11.90 16.41
C ASN A 108 -21.93 10.69 15.46
N GLU A 109 -20.72 10.28 15.10
CA GLU A 109 -20.54 9.15 14.15
C GLU A 109 -21.03 7.80 14.66
N ALA A 110 -21.24 7.68 15.98
CA ALA A 110 -21.82 6.49 16.60
C ALA A 110 -23.28 6.24 16.18
N ASP A 111 -24.02 7.30 15.87
CA ASP A 111 -25.45 7.25 15.58
C ASP A 111 -25.75 7.12 14.09
N LYS A 112 -24.71 7.14 13.24
CA LYS A 112 -24.83 7.15 11.78
C LYS A 112 -24.59 5.78 11.18
N ALA A 113 -25.28 5.50 10.08
CA ALA A 113 -24.94 4.38 9.23
C ALA A 113 -23.53 4.56 8.62
N PRO A 114 -22.82 3.48 8.25
CA PRO A 114 -21.49 3.58 7.67
C PRO A 114 -21.41 4.55 6.49
N GLU A 115 -22.38 4.56 5.59
CA GLU A 115 -22.46 5.40 4.39
C GLU A 115 -22.64 6.89 4.69
N GLU A 116 -23.18 7.25 5.85
CA GLU A 116 -23.44 8.63 6.28
C GLU A 116 -22.33 9.18 7.19
N ARG A 117 -21.36 8.35 7.57
CA ARG A 117 -20.30 8.72 8.53
C ARG A 117 -19.26 9.66 7.92
N GLY A 118 -18.96 10.70 8.67
CA GLY A 118 -17.90 11.68 8.35
C GLY A 118 -18.17 12.50 7.09
N GLN A 119 -17.29 13.45 6.82
CA GLN A 119 -17.29 14.22 5.58
C GLN A 119 -16.02 13.95 4.78
N ALA A 120 -16.16 13.92 3.45
CA ALA A 120 -15.02 13.78 2.56
C ALA A 120 -14.14 15.03 2.64
N GLY A 121 -12.93 14.86 3.14
CA GLY A 121 -11.90 15.89 3.22
C GLY A 121 -10.96 15.83 2.02
N GLU A 122 -9.68 16.04 2.28
CA GLU A 122 -8.65 16.11 1.25
C GLU A 122 -8.46 14.76 0.52
N ALA A 123 -8.38 14.81 -0.81
CA ALA A 123 -8.06 13.69 -1.67
C ALA A 123 -6.58 13.76 -2.09
N LYS A 124 -5.80 12.72 -1.78
CA LYS A 124 -4.37 12.62 -2.12
C LYS A 124 -4.04 11.35 -2.88
N SER A 125 -2.94 11.36 -3.61
CA SER A 125 -2.37 10.15 -4.25
C SER A 125 -1.54 9.29 -3.29
N CYS A 126 -1.26 9.77 -2.08
CA CYS A 126 -0.48 9.07 -1.07
C CYS A 126 -0.90 9.50 0.35
N LEU A 127 -0.53 8.71 1.34
CA LEU A 127 -0.74 9.01 2.75
C LEU A 127 0.55 9.54 3.36
N SER A 128 0.48 10.70 4.00
CA SER A 128 1.65 11.36 4.56
C SER A 128 1.68 11.20 6.09
N TYR A 129 2.72 10.55 6.61
CA TYR A 129 2.93 10.36 8.05
C TYR A 129 4.34 10.75 8.48
N SER A 130 4.52 11.09 9.75
CA SER A 130 5.85 11.48 10.24
C SER A 130 6.85 10.34 10.07
N LYS A 131 8.07 10.66 9.63
CA LYS A 131 9.13 9.66 9.48
C LYS A 131 9.53 8.96 10.78
N ASN A 132 9.17 9.53 11.94
CA ASN A 132 9.45 8.96 13.25
C ASN A 132 8.26 8.16 13.83
N ASP A 133 7.24 7.91 13.01
CA ASP A 133 6.03 7.19 13.41
C ASP A 133 6.16 5.68 13.13
N MET A 134 5.28 4.92 13.78
CA MET A 134 4.96 3.55 13.44
C MET A 134 3.45 3.52 13.18
N VAL A 135 3.05 3.26 11.96
CA VAL A 135 1.62 3.22 11.62
C VAL A 135 1.15 1.78 11.51
N THR A 136 -0.13 1.55 11.77
CA THR A 136 -0.79 0.27 11.45
C THR A 136 -1.86 0.52 10.42
N ILE A 137 -1.88 -0.26 9.34
CA ILE A 137 -2.71 -0.06 8.15
C ILE A 137 -3.58 -1.29 7.91
N SER A 138 -4.85 -1.09 7.60
CA SER A 138 -5.75 -2.16 7.13
C SER A 138 -6.63 -1.69 6.00
N PHE A 139 -6.99 -2.61 5.11
CA PHE A 139 -7.88 -2.37 3.97
C PHE A 139 -9.11 -3.26 4.09
N SER A 140 -10.25 -2.73 3.64
CA SER A 140 -11.51 -3.47 3.51
C SER A 140 -12.29 -2.97 2.30
N HIS A 141 -12.91 -3.88 1.56
CA HIS A 141 -13.81 -3.50 0.47
C HIS A 141 -15.06 -2.79 1.02
N GLN A 142 -15.59 -3.29 2.13
CA GLN A 142 -16.75 -2.71 2.80
C GLN A 142 -16.31 -1.75 3.92
N ARG A 143 -17.03 -0.65 4.09
CA ARG A 143 -16.74 0.30 5.18
C ARG A 143 -16.98 -0.39 6.51
N TRP A 144 -16.01 -0.29 7.42
CA TRP A 144 -16.16 -0.78 8.79
C TRP A 144 -17.32 -0.08 9.50
N THR A 145 -17.99 -0.81 10.39
CA THR A 145 -18.96 -0.21 11.30
C THR A 145 -18.24 0.69 12.30
N TRP A 146 -18.96 1.65 12.90
CA TRP A 146 -18.39 2.50 13.94
C TRP A 146 -17.80 1.68 15.10
N ARG A 147 -18.50 0.62 15.52
CA ARG A 147 -18.03 -0.29 16.57
C ARG A 147 -16.66 -0.89 16.26
N LEU A 148 -16.42 -1.28 15.00
CA LEU A 148 -15.14 -1.85 14.59
C LEU A 148 -14.03 -0.78 14.55
N CYS A 149 -14.33 0.41 14.03
CA CYS A 149 -13.42 1.55 14.07
C CYS A 149 -13.00 1.88 15.51
N GLU A 150 -13.96 1.99 16.43
CA GLU A 150 -13.69 2.27 17.84
C GLU A 150 -12.90 1.15 18.52
N HIS A 151 -13.25 -0.11 18.25
CA HIS A 151 -12.51 -1.25 18.77
C HIS A 151 -11.04 -1.21 18.34
N MET A 152 -10.77 -0.99 17.05
CA MET A 152 -9.41 -0.88 16.53
C MET A 152 -8.72 0.38 17.04
N ARG A 153 -9.42 1.49 17.25
CA ARG A 153 -8.87 2.73 17.82
C ARG A 153 -8.40 2.52 19.26
N SER A 154 -9.15 1.81 20.09
CA SER A 154 -8.83 1.62 21.51
C SER A 154 -7.98 0.38 21.82
N ASN A 155 -7.90 -0.60 20.92
CA ASN A 155 -7.25 -1.89 21.20
C ASN A 155 -5.95 -2.09 20.41
N THR A 156 -4.82 -1.83 21.05
CA THR A 156 -3.49 -2.04 20.45
C THR A 156 -3.20 -3.49 20.10
N GLN A 157 -3.67 -4.45 20.92
CA GLN A 157 -3.44 -5.87 20.64
C GLN A 157 -4.13 -6.29 19.34
N CYS A 158 -5.41 -5.94 19.17
CA CYS A 158 -6.13 -6.26 17.95
C CYS A 158 -5.55 -5.55 16.72
N ARG A 159 -5.04 -4.31 16.86
CA ARG A 159 -4.30 -3.67 15.74
C ARG A 159 -3.07 -4.46 15.34
N ASN A 160 -2.28 -4.94 16.30
CA ASN A 160 -1.08 -5.72 16.01
C ASN A 160 -1.38 -7.09 15.40
N GLU A 161 -2.52 -7.69 15.74
CA GLU A 161 -2.95 -8.99 15.20
C GLU A 161 -3.57 -8.88 13.80
N TRP A 162 -4.38 -7.84 13.54
CA TRP A 162 -5.24 -7.77 12.36
C TRP A 162 -4.87 -6.67 11.36
N MET A 163 -3.98 -5.75 11.72
CA MET A 163 -3.52 -4.68 10.83
C MET A 163 -2.03 -4.84 10.52
N ARG A 164 -1.60 -4.31 9.38
CA ARG A 164 -0.21 -4.33 8.95
C ARG A 164 0.57 -3.22 9.64
N THR A 165 1.58 -3.58 10.43
CA THR A 165 2.52 -2.61 11.00
C THR A 165 3.51 -2.12 9.95
N VAL A 166 3.74 -0.81 9.92
CA VAL A 166 4.67 -0.12 9.03
C VAL A 166 5.56 0.78 9.89
N ASP A 167 6.80 0.36 10.09
CA ASP A 167 7.79 1.11 10.89
C ASP A 167 8.51 2.14 10.01
N LEU A 168 7.96 3.35 9.97
CA LEU A 168 8.52 4.46 9.19
C LEU A 168 9.84 4.95 9.76
N LYS A 169 10.04 4.81 11.08
CA LYS A 169 11.29 5.20 11.74
C LYS A 169 12.42 4.31 11.27
N THR A 170 12.27 3.00 11.32
CA THR A 170 13.30 2.07 10.86
C THR A 170 13.54 2.24 9.36
N TYR A 171 12.48 2.33 8.56
CA TYR A 171 12.59 2.57 7.12
C TYR A 171 13.32 3.88 6.79
N SER A 172 13.04 4.98 7.52
CA SER A 172 13.69 6.28 7.28
C SER A 172 15.22 6.25 7.47
N ASN A 173 15.72 5.33 8.29
CA ASN A 173 17.13 5.22 8.63
C ASN A 173 17.86 4.15 7.81
N THR A 174 17.14 3.09 7.41
CA THR A 174 17.75 1.89 6.79
C THR A 174 17.33 1.70 5.34
N LEU A 175 16.23 2.31 4.91
CA LEU A 175 15.51 2.04 3.66
C LEU A 175 15.01 0.59 3.54
N GLU A 176 14.97 -0.14 4.66
CA GLU A 176 14.50 -1.51 4.74
C GLU A 176 13.08 -1.54 5.32
N ILE A 177 12.19 -2.30 4.69
CA ILE A 177 10.82 -2.48 5.16
C ILE A 177 10.27 -3.83 4.69
N GLU A 178 9.49 -4.49 5.55
CA GLU A 178 8.77 -5.71 5.17
C GLU A 178 7.41 -5.35 4.55
N HIS A 179 6.99 -6.13 3.56
CA HIS A 179 5.80 -5.91 2.74
C HIS A 179 5.74 -4.52 2.08
N GLY A 180 6.90 -3.96 1.72
CA GLY A 180 7.01 -2.66 1.07
C GLY A 180 8.37 -2.47 0.38
N GLY A 181 8.60 -1.26 -0.11
CA GLY A 181 9.82 -0.88 -0.83
C GLY A 181 9.83 0.60 -1.20
N GLY A 182 10.89 1.04 -1.88
CA GLY A 182 11.01 2.43 -2.32
C GLY A 182 10.13 2.74 -3.55
N MET A 183 9.67 3.99 -3.67
CA MET A 183 8.81 4.42 -4.79
C MET A 183 9.38 4.11 -6.19
N ARG A 184 10.70 4.14 -6.34
CA ARG A 184 11.37 3.84 -7.62
C ARG A 184 11.20 2.39 -8.04
N ASP A 185 11.12 1.50 -7.05
CA ASP A 185 10.96 0.07 -7.25
C ASP A 185 9.50 -0.26 -7.57
N PHE A 186 8.55 0.51 -7.00
CA PHE A 186 7.11 0.35 -7.19
C PHE A 186 6.65 0.43 -8.65
N VAL A 187 7.26 1.30 -9.47
CA VAL A 187 6.91 1.44 -10.89
C VAL A 187 7.18 0.15 -11.67
N HIS A 188 8.13 -0.66 -11.21
CA HIS A 188 8.48 -1.94 -11.83
C HIS A 188 7.82 -3.14 -11.13
N ALA A 189 7.48 -3.00 -9.84
CA ALA A 189 6.95 -4.10 -9.02
C ALA A 189 5.42 -4.23 -9.03
N VAL A 190 4.68 -3.17 -9.40
CA VAL A 190 3.22 -3.13 -9.32
C VAL A 190 2.61 -3.25 -10.72
N ALA A 191 1.91 -4.36 -11.00
CA ALA A 191 1.46 -4.73 -12.34
C ALA A 191 0.57 -3.67 -13.04
N ASP A 192 -0.26 -2.97 -12.28
CA ASP A 192 -1.25 -2.03 -12.81
C ASP A 192 -0.74 -0.57 -12.88
N ILE A 193 0.48 -0.29 -12.41
CA ILE A 193 1.06 1.07 -12.42
C ILE A 193 1.95 1.24 -13.65
N GLY A 194 1.75 2.33 -14.41
CA GLY A 194 2.59 2.67 -15.57
C GLY A 194 2.21 1.97 -16.88
N THR A 195 1.20 1.09 -16.87
CA THR A 195 0.64 0.49 -18.09
C THR A 195 -0.32 1.48 -18.78
N PRO A 196 -0.09 1.88 -20.06
CA PRO A 196 -0.90 2.91 -20.72
C PRO A 196 -2.39 2.59 -20.90
N LYS A 197 -2.80 1.33 -20.70
CA LYS A 197 -4.19 0.84 -20.67
C LYS A 197 -4.20 -0.48 -19.90
N PRO A 198 -4.42 -0.50 -18.57
CA PRO A 198 -4.59 -1.76 -17.86
C PRO A 198 -5.79 -2.49 -18.48
N SER A 199 -5.63 -3.74 -18.89
CA SER A 199 -6.75 -4.48 -19.47
C SER A 199 -7.70 -4.90 -18.36
N ASP A 200 -8.89 -4.32 -18.31
CA ASP A 200 -9.95 -4.68 -17.35
C ASP A 200 -10.27 -6.19 -17.36
N VAL A 201 -10.11 -6.83 -18.52
CA VAL A 201 -10.34 -8.27 -18.73
C VAL A 201 -9.42 -9.17 -17.89
N LEU A 202 -8.17 -8.76 -17.62
CA LEU A 202 -7.26 -9.53 -16.74
C LEU A 202 -7.64 -9.37 -15.26
N PHE A 203 -8.23 -8.22 -14.92
CA PHE A 203 -8.61 -7.89 -13.56
C PHE A 203 -9.88 -8.62 -13.11
N GLU A 204 -10.84 -8.82 -14.00
CA GLU A 204 -12.07 -9.56 -13.71
C GLU A 204 -11.82 -11.06 -13.45
N LYS A 205 -10.87 -11.68 -14.16
CA LYS A 205 -10.58 -13.12 -14.06
C LYS A 205 -9.94 -13.57 -12.75
N THR A 206 -9.33 -12.64 -12.00
CA THR A 206 -8.69 -12.93 -10.70
C THR A 206 -9.61 -12.60 -9.52
N CYS A 207 -10.89 -12.36 -9.78
CA CYS A 207 -11.89 -11.99 -8.77
C CYS A 207 -13.04 -13.00 -8.70
N SER A 208 -13.59 -13.15 -7.50
CA SER A 208 -15.00 -13.49 -7.36
C SER A 208 -15.84 -12.29 -7.82
N PRO A 209 -16.79 -12.46 -8.76
CA PRO A 209 -17.69 -11.38 -9.17
C PRO A 209 -18.39 -10.77 -7.95
N LEU A 210 -18.48 -9.44 -7.91
CA LEU A 210 -19.24 -8.71 -6.89
C LEU A 210 -20.69 -8.48 -7.30
N LYS A 211 -21.08 -8.93 -8.49
CA LYS A 211 -22.47 -8.90 -8.96
C LYS A 211 -23.10 -10.25 -8.62
N ASP A 212 -24.31 -10.21 -8.06
CA ASP A 212 -25.16 -11.39 -8.02
C ASP A 212 -25.35 -11.86 -9.47
N ASP A 213 -25.03 -13.13 -9.75
CA ASP A 213 -25.34 -13.72 -11.05
C ASP A 213 -26.85 -13.56 -11.27
N ASP A 214 -27.22 -13.05 -12.45
CA ASP A 214 -28.60 -13.14 -12.94
C ASP A 214 -28.99 -14.62 -12.86
N PRO A 215 -30.13 -14.99 -12.25
CA PRO A 215 -30.45 -16.37 -11.91
C PRO A 215 -30.81 -17.25 -13.12
N SER A 216 -30.28 -16.95 -14.30
CA SER A 216 -30.63 -17.60 -15.57
C SER A 216 -29.54 -18.49 -16.16
N ASP A 217 -28.47 -18.81 -15.43
CA ASP A 217 -27.48 -19.80 -15.91
C ASP A 217 -27.40 -20.99 -14.94
N ASP A 218 -28.26 -21.97 -15.21
CA ASP A 218 -28.34 -23.25 -14.51
C ASP A 218 -27.08 -24.10 -14.77
N GLY A 219 -26.01 -23.80 -14.04
CA GLY A 219 -24.72 -24.49 -14.17
C GLY A 219 -23.96 -24.73 -12.86
N PHE A 220 -24.58 -24.54 -11.69
CA PHE A 220 -23.92 -24.82 -10.41
C PHE A 220 -24.04 -26.30 -10.03
N ILE A 221 -22.91 -27.01 -10.06
CA ILE A 221 -22.77 -28.30 -9.39
C ILE A 221 -22.83 -28.01 -7.88
N SER A 222 -23.97 -28.31 -7.27
CA SER A 222 -24.15 -28.27 -5.81
C SER A 222 -23.25 -29.31 -5.16
N LEU A 223 -22.16 -28.88 -4.52
CA LEU A 223 -21.44 -29.75 -3.59
C LEU A 223 -22.24 -29.77 -2.27
N PRO A 224 -22.68 -30.95 -1.77
CA PRO A 224 -23.46 -31.03 -0.56
C PRO A 224 -22.61 -30.63 0.66
N ILE A 225 -23.09 -29.62 1.38
CA ILE A 225 -22.56 -29.19 2.68
C ILE A 225 -22.69 -30.36 3.65
N ARG A 226 -21.56 -30.98 4.03
CA ARG A 226 -21.53 -31.88 5.19
C ARG A 226 -21.73 -31.04 6.45
N LYS A 227 -22.82 -31.32 7.17
CA LYS A 227 -23.04 -30.77 8.51
C LYS A 227 -21.93 -31.29 9.45
N PRO A 228 -21.37 -30.44 10.31
CA PRO A 228 -20.45 -30.88 11.36
C PRO A 228 -21.21 -31.69 12.42
N TYR A 229 -20.58 -32.77 12.87
CA TYR A 229 -20.92 -33.47 14.12
C TYR A 229 -20.32 -32.72 15.32
#